data_AF-A0A8B8DS63-F1
#
_entry.id   AF-A0A8B8DS63-F1
#
_cell.length_a   1.000
_cell.length_b   1.000
_cell.length_c   1.000
_cell.angle_alpha   90.00
_cell.angle_beta   90.00
_cell.angle_gamma   90.00
#
_symmetry.space_group_name_H-M   'P 1'
#
loop_
_entity.id
_entity.type
_entity.pdbx_description
1 polymer ?
#
loop_
_entity_poly.entity_id
_entity_poly.type
_entity_poly.pdbx_seq_one_letter_code
_entity_poly.pdbx_strand_id
1 'polypeptide(L)'
;MYVRGNKWVLLVAGSHFWKNYRHQADVCHAYQIVKNHGIPERRIVVMMADDIANNSLNPTKGKIINQPKGENVYHGVKKDYTGKENITPDVFLKVLQGKKSELKGICSERIIDSGPNDNVFVYFSGHGAPGIVAFGHKFLHVVDLMKALKNMHTTKRFAKLLFYMEACESGSMFENQLTPNMNVLGVTAANATESSYACYYDKMRQTYLGNVFSGNWMENSDQANLNVETIGGQYEIVRKRTKDSHVCQFGDMVGINPMVVAKFQGTKISEQGVRRIPDPNVDAVRSEDVEFEIMGHLLASAPQTDKEKYSTQREEEEKKRKTVDSLIRKIVSIATNHNGEQIQRFLTTQTTLSEHEAYKVVVEHLADKCPELGLREQYGYALKQLHAFVHLCNEIDNPQQAICDAITKASQ
;
A
#
# COMPACT_ATOMS: atom_id res chain seq x y z
N MET A 1 12.43 -35.13 -16.10
CA MET A 1 12.75 -34.52 -14.80
C MET A 1 11.71 -33.44 -14.51
N TYR A 2 10.93 -33.57 -13.43
CA TYR A 2 10.08 -32.46 -12.96
C TYR A 2 10.99 -31.37 -12.39
N VAL A 3 11.15 -30.26 -13.12
CA VAL A 3 11.89 -29.10 -12.60
C VAL A 3 11.04 -28.47 -11.50
N ARG A 4 11.47 -28.60 -10.25
CA ARG A 4 10.79 -27.99 -9.10
C ARG A 4 11.01 -26.48 -9.15
N GLY A 5 9.94 -25.72 -9.36
CA GLY A 5 9.94 -24.27 -9.32
C GLY A 5 10.38 -23.68 -7.98
N ASN A 6 11.12 -22.58 -8.03
CA ASN A 6 11.49 -21.79 -6.87
C ASN A 6 10.35 -20.85 -6.45
N LYS A 7 10.54 -20.21 -5.30
CA LYS A 7 9.62 -19.21 -4.74
C LYS A 7 10.44 -17.95 -4.53
N TRP A 8 9.98 -16.86 -5.12
CA TRP A 8 10.58 -15.53 -4.99
C TRP A 8 9.61 -14.61 -4.28
N VAL A 9 10.15 -13.73 -3.45
CA VAL A 9 9.35 -12.83 -2.61
C VAL A 9 9.87 -11.41 -2.77
N LEU A 10 8.98 -10.48 -3.07
CA LEU A 10 9.23 -9.04 -3.08
C LEU A 10 8.34 -8.37 -2.02
N LEU A 11 8.95 -7.77 -0.99
CA LEU A 11 8.24 -7.09 0.10
C LEU A 11 8.53 -5.59 0.03
N VAL A 12 7.49 -4.77 0.05
CA VAL A 12 7.60 -3.33 -0.23
C VAL A 12 6.78 -2.51 0.75
N ALA A 13 7.44 -1.59 1.46
CA ALA A 13 6.80 -0.54 2.22
C ALA A 13 6.88 0.76 1.42
N GLY A 14 5.74 1.24 0.91
CA GLY A 14 5.69 2.43 0.04
C GLY A 14 5.88 3.76 0.80
N SER A 15 5.70 3.75 2.12
CA SER A 15 5.74 4.94 2.97
C SER A 15 6.97 5.05 3.86
N HIS A 16 7.17 6.24 4.41
CA HIS A 16 8.21 6.58 5.37
C HIS A 16 7.64 7.52 6.46
N PHE A 17 8.48 7.91 7.41
CA PHE A 17 8.17 8.66 8.64
C PHE A 17 7.45 7.88 9.74
N TRP A 18 7.63 8.34 10.98
CA TRP A 18 7.15 7.69 12.20
C TRP A 18 5.63 7.46 12.24
N LYS A 19 4.85 8.40 11.71
CA LYS A 19 3.38 8.27 11.61
C LYS A 19 2.93 7.10 10.73
N ASN A 20 3.81 6.62 9.84
CA ASN A 20 3.59 5.50 8.95
C ASN A 20 4.34 4.23 9.39
N TYR A 21 4.67 4.12 10.68
CA TYR A 21 5.30 2.95 11.31
C TYR A 21 4.73 1.62 10.79
N ARG A 22 3.40 1.53 10.77
CA ARG A 22 2.61 0.35 10.37
C ARG A 22 3.06 -0.32 9.07
N HIS A 23 3.35 0.44 8.01
CA HIS A 23 3.65 -0.18 6.71
C HIS A 23 5.01 -0.90 6.70
N GLN A 24 6.02 -0.34 7.40
CA GLN A 24 7.31 -1.02 7.55
C GLN A 24 7.24 -2.15 8.57
N ALA A 25 6.41 -2.03 9.61
CA ALA A 25 6.13 -3.12 10.53
C ALA A 25 5.48 -4.31 9.82
N ASP A 26 4.52 -4.05 8.91
CA ASP A 26 3.90 -5.11 8.12
C ASP A 26 4.92 -5.83 7.23
N VAL A 27 5.77 -5.08 6.53
CA VAL A 27 6.82 -5.67 5.66
C VAL A 27 7.84 -6.47 6.47
N CYS A 28 8.23 -5.98 7.64
CA CYS A 28 9.09 -6.71 8.55
C CYS A 28 8.43 -8.01 9.01
N HIS A 29 7.14 -7.98 9.32
CA HIS A 29 6.39 -9.16 9.74
C HIS A 29 6.24 -10.18 8.60
N ALA A 30 5.88 -9.73 7.40
CA ALA A 30 5.85 -10.56 6.20
C ALA A 30 7.20 -11.22 5.91
N TYR A 31 8.31 -10.52 6.14
CA TYR A 31 9.67 -11.09 6.03
C TYR A 31 9.88 -12.24 7.01
N GLN A 32 9.47 -12.09 8.27
CA GLN A 32 9.58 -13.16 9.26
C GLN A 32 8.75 -14.37 8.84
N ILE A 33 7.53 -14.18 8.34
CA ILE A 33 6.66 -15.27 7.86
C ILE A 33 7.36 -16.07 6.78
N VAL A 34 7.79 -15.43 5.69
CA VAL A 34 8.38 -16.17 4.56
C VAL A 34 9.71 -16.81 4.92
N LYS A 35 10.50 -16.18 5.79
CA LYS A 35 11.76 -16.74 6.29
C LYS A 35 11.52 -17.96 7.18
N ASN A 36 10.58 -17.89 8.12
CA ASN A 36 10.24 -18.98 9.03
C ASN A 36 9.64 -20.17 8.28
N HIS A 37 8.94 -19.92 7.17
CA HIS A 37 8.42 -20.95 6.27
C HIS A 37 9.47 -21.45 5.24
N GLY A 38 10.74 -21.06 5.40
CA GLY A 38 11.88 -21.65 4.71
C GLY A 38 12.17 -21.07 3.33
N ILE A 39 11.66 -19.89 2.99
CA ILE A 39 12.12 -19.16 1.81
C ILE A 39 13.56 -18.70 2.07
N PRO A 40 14.54 -19.08 1.24
CA PRO A 40 15.92 -18.67 1.46
C PRO A 40 16.07 -17.17 1.25
N GLU A 41 16.80 -16.49 2.13
CA GLU A 41 16.94 -15.03 2.12
C GLU A 41 17.41 -14.47 0.77
N ARG A 42 18.21 -15.24 0.00
CA ARG A 42 18.64 -14.85 -1.35
C ARG A 42 17.49 -14.63 -2.35
N ARG A 43 16.29 -15.14 -2.06
CA ARG A 43 15.07 -15.01 -2.87
C ARG A 43 14.01 -14.09 -2.27
N ILE A 44 14.33 -13.45 -1.14
CA ILE A 44 13.52 -12.41 -0.54
C ILE A 44 14.22 -11.08 -0.83
N VAL A 45 13.52 -10.16 -1.49
CA VAL A 45 13.96 -8.79 -1.74
C VAL A 45 13.07 -7.84 -0.96
N VAL A 46 13.67 -6.95 -0.18
CA VAL A 46 12.95 -6.01 0.70
C VAL A 46 13.24 -4.57 0.30
N MET A 47 12.18 -3.81 0.09
CA MET A 47 12.21 -2.36 -0.15
C MET A 47 11.47 -1.65 0.98
N MET A 48 12.18 -0.88 1.80
CA MET A 48 11.58 -0.10 2.88
C MET A 48 12.48 1.09 3.23
N ALA A 49 11.93 2.24 3.62
CA ALA A 49 12.74 3.42 3.89
C ALA A 49 13.77 3.21 5.02
N ASP A 50 13.49 2.29 5.95
CA ASP A 50 14.35 1.91 7.08
C ASP A 50 14.57 3.03 8.11
N ASP A 51 13.58 3.91 8.28
CA ASP A 51 13.62 5.09 9.14
C ASP A 51 12.83 4.93 10.45
N ILE A 52 12.42 3.70 10.79
CA ILE A 52 11.59 3.38 11.97
C ILE A 52 12.39 2.80 13.14
N ALA A 53 13.21 1.76 12.91
CA ALA A 53 13.85 1.03 13.99
C ALA A 53 14.76 1.92 14.87
N ASN A 54 15.46 2.89 14.27
CA ASN A 54 16.35 3.81 14.96
C ASN A 54 15.81 5.25 15.06
N ASN A 55 14.55 5.48 14.65
CA ASN A 55 13.89 6.78 14.70
C ASN A 55 13.99 7.41 16.09
N SER A 56 14.23 8.73 16.21
CA SER A 56 14.32 9.44 17.49
C SER A 56 13.12 9.16 18.41
N LEU A 57 11.92 9.04 17.84
CA LEU A 57 10.66 8.77 18.53
C LEU A 57 10.48 7.32 18.97
N ASN A 58 11.33 6.38 18.52
CA ASN A 58 11.20 4.97 18.89
C ASN A 58 11.70 4.74 20.33
N PRO A 59 10.81 4.38 21.27
CA PRO A 59 11.16 4.09 22.67
C PRO A 59 11.98 2.80 22.79
N THR A 60 11.97 1.94 21.78
CA THR A 60 12.69 0.67 21.73
C THR A 60 13.60 0.63 20.50
N LYS A 61 14.74 1.34 20.56
CA LYS A 61 15.70 1.43 19.46
C LYS A 61 16.12 0.07 18.92
N GLY A 62 16.25 -0.04 17.61
CA GLY A 62 16.58 -1.28 16.91
C GLY A 62 15.46 -2.32 16.86
N LYS A 63 14.23 -1.98 17.31
CA LYS A 63 13.08 -2.89 17.32
C LYS A 63 11.88 -2.30 16.59
N ILE A 64 11.19 -3.16 15.86
CA ILE A 64 9.86 -2.91 15.27
C ILE A 64 8.94 -4.05 15.70
N ILE A 65 7.70 -3.75 16.11
CA ILE A 65 6.67 -4.74 16.46
C ILE A 65 5.45 -4.49 15.57
N ASN A 66 4.70 -5.52 15.16
CA ASN A 66 3.52 -5.35 14.28
C ASN A 66 2.18 -5.65 14.98
N GLN A 67 2.23 -5.96 16.27
CA GLN A 67 1.04 -6.20 17.10
C GLN A 67 1.32 -5.81 18.57
N PRO A 68 0.27 -5.54 19.37
CA PRO A 68 0.41 -5.19 20.78
C PRO A 68 1.16 -6.27 21.56
N LYS A 69 2.22 -5.88 22.27
CA LYS A 69 3.12 -6.80 23.00
C LYS A 69 3.73 -7.90 22.11
N GLY A 70 3.79 -7.67 20.80
CA GLY A 70 4.39 -8.58 19.83
C GLY A 70 5.91 -8.64 19.94
N GLU A 71 6.49 -9.64 19.27
CA GLU A 71 7.92 -9.79 19.15
C GLU A 71 8.53 -8.75 18.19
N ASN A 72 9.85 -8.58 18.28
CA ASN A 72 10.59 -7.77 17.34
C ASN A 72 10.57 -8.41 15.95
N VAL A 73 9.86 -7.82 14.99
CA VAL A 73 9.81 -8.29 13.59
C VAL A 73 10.94 -7.73 12.73
N TYR A 74 11.73 -6.77 13.22
CA TYR A 74 12.80 -6.12 12.44
C TYR A 74 14.08 -6.95 12.32
N HIS A 75 14.32 -7.88 13.25
CA HIS A 75 15.59 -8.58 13.32
C HIS A 75 15.87 -9.40 12.05
N GLY A 76 17.07 -9.22 11.47
CA GLY A 76 17.51 -9.96 10.29
C GLY A 76 16.75 -9.66 8.99
N VAL A 77 15.85 -8.67 8.97
CA VAL A 77 15.19 -8.19 7.75
C VAL A 77 16.24 -7.64 6.79
N LYS A 78 16.13 -8.00 5.51
CA LYS A 78 17.05 -7.51 4.48
C LYS A 78 16.82 -6.02 4.21
N LYS A 79 17.91 -5.35 3.86
CA LYS A 79 17.95 -3.92 3.54
C LYS A 79 18.37 -3.75 2.08
N ASP A 80 17.62 -4.37 1.18
CA ASP A 80 18.02 -4.45 -0.22
C ASP A 80 17.88 -3.10 -0.92
N TYR A 81 16.83 -2.35 -0.59
CA TYR A 81 16.62 -0.96 -0.98
C TYR A 81 16.08 -0.16 0.20
N THR A 82 16.86 0.81 0.67
CA THR A 82 16.55 1.66 1.82
C THR A 82 16.81 3.13 1.54
N GLY A 83 16.29 4.01 2.39
CA GLY A 83 16.32 5.45 2.14
C GLY A 83 15.15 5.87 1.26
N LYS A 84 14.48 6.97 1.64
CA LYS A 84 13.27 7.46 0.98
C LYS A 84 13.47 7.77 -0.50
N GLU A 85 14.69 8.09 -0.90
CA GLU A 85 15.11 8.34 -2.28
C GLU A 85 15.14 7.09 -3.16
N ASN A 86 15.29 5.90 -2.56
CA ASN A 86 15.35 4.63 -3.27
C ASN A 86 14.00 3.89 -3.29
N ILE A 87 13.06 4.30 -2.44
CA ILE A 87 11.67 3.80 -2.45
C ILE A 87 10.92 4.50 -3.59
N THR A 88 11.18 4.07 -4.83
CA THR A 88 10.57 4.65 -6.02
C THR A 88 9.90 3.59 -6.90
N PRO A 89 8.87 3.97 -7.68
CA PRO A 89 8.22 3.08 -8.64
C PRO A 89 9.20 2.49 -9.66
N ASP A 90 10.14 3.29 -10.15
CA ASP A 90 11.14 2.86 -11.14
C ASP A 90 12.03 1.72 -10.60
N VAL A 91 12.59 1.90 -9.40
CA VAL A 91 13.39 0.85 -8.74
C VAL A 91 12.53 -0.39 -8.52
N PHE A 92 11.31 -0.24 -7.99
CA PHE A 92 10.40 -1.35 -7.76
C PHE A 92 10.10 -2.14 -9.04
N LEU A 93 9.73 -1.46 -10.13
CA LEU A 93 9.40 -2.12 -11.40
C LEU A 93 10.62 -2.79 -12.02
N LYS A 94 11.84 -2.24 -11.86
CA LYS A 94 13.09 -2.88 -12.30
C LYS A 94 13.41 -4.13 -11.49
N VAL A 95 13.25 -4.07 -10.16
CA VAL A 95 13.43 -5.20 -9.24
C VAL A 95 12.47 -6.33 -9.58
N LEU A 96 11.17 -5.99 -9.73
CA LEU A 96 10.11 -6.93 -10.05
C LEU A 96 10.35 -7.63 -11.40
N GLN A 97 10.76 -6.88 -12.44
CA GLN A 97 11.01 -7.43 -13.77
C GLN A 97 12.36 -8.17 -13.91
N GLY A 98 13.25 -8.10 -12.92
CA GLY A 98 14.57 -8.72 -13.01
C GLY A 98 15.60 -7.92 -13.82
N LYS A 99 15.46 -6.60 -13.92
CA LYS A 99 16.30 -5.71 -14.73
C LYS A 99 17.59 -5.30 -14.00
N LYS A 100 18.44 -6.28 -13.66
CA LYS A 100 19.65 -6.06 -12.84
C LYS A 100 20.58 -4.97 -13.39
N SER A 101 20.83 -4.94 -14.70
CA SER A 101 21.73 -3.96 -15.32
C SER A 101 21.25 -2.51 -15.17
N GLU A 102 19.94 -2.29 -15.02
CA GLU A 102 19.33 -0.97 -14.84
C GLU A 102 19.36 -0.48 -13.38
N LEU A 103 19.86 -1.32 -12.46
CA LEU A 103 19.98 -1.04 -11.03
C LEU A 103 21.43 -0.88 -10.56
N LYS A 104 22.40 -0.84 -11.49
CA LYS A 104 23.82 -0.73 -11.18
C LYS A 104 24.11 0.53 -10.35
N GLY A 105 24.73 0.35 -9.19
CA GLY A 105 25.04 1.41 -8.22
C GLY A 105 23.87 1.82 -7.32
N ILE A 106 22.71 1.16 -7.41
CA ILE A 106 21.55 1.44 -6.56
C ILE A 106 21.44 0.37 -5.48
N CYS A 107 21.68 0.78 -4.23
CA CYS A 107 21.60 -0.07 -3.04
C CYS A 107 22.27 -1.45 -3.22
N SER A 108 21.53 -2.55 -3.01
CA SER A 108 22.06 -3.91 -3.12
C SER A 108 22.05 -4.50 -4.53
N GLU A 109 21.42 -3.83 -5.50
CA GLU A 109 21.19 -4.31 -6.88
C GLU A 109 20.44 -5.66 -6.96
N ARG A 110 19.83 -6.12 -5.86
CA ARG A 110 19.11 -7.40 -5.82
C ARG A 110 17.77 -7.32 -6.53
N ILE A 111 17.41 -8.38 -7.22
CA ILE A 111 16.24 -8.44 -8.08
C ILE A 111 15.42 -9.71 -7.83
N ILE A 112 14.22 -9.74 -8.38
CA ILE A 112 13.47 -10.98 -8.58
C ILE A 112 14.01 -11.67 -9.84
N ASP A 113 14.82 -12.70 -9.62
CA ASP A 113 15.42 -13.48 -10.70
C ASP A 113 14.68 -14.79 -10.97
N SER A 114 13.37 -14.68 -11.19
CA SER A 114 12.47 -15.80 -11.39
C SER A 114 12.41 -16.26 -12.85
N GLY A 115 12.23 -17.58 -13.03
CA GLY A 115 12.05 -18.22 -14.33
C GLY A 115 10.62 -18.73 -14.58
N PRO A 116 10.38 -19.38 -15.73
CA PRO A 116 9.04 -19.81 -16.18
C PRO A 116 8.37 -20.85 -15.27
N ASN A 117 9.13 -21.52 -14.40
CA ASN A 117 8.62 -22.53 -13.47
C ASN A 117 8.47 -21.99 -12.04
N ASP A 118 8.92 -20.76 -11.77
CA ASP A 118 8.98 -20.20 -10.43
C ASP A 118 7.69 -19.46 -10.05
N ASN A 119 7.32 -19.50 -8.77
CA ASN A 119 6.25 -18.67 -8.25
C ASN A 119 6.82 -17.38 -7.67
N VAL A 120 6.11 -16.27 -7.86
CA VAL A 120 6.47 -14.96 -7.30
C VAL A 120 5.37 -14.51 -6.35
N PHE A 121 5.75 -14.12 -5.14
CA PHE A 121 4.88 -13.45 -4.17
C PHE A 121 5.32 -12.00 -4.04
N VAL A 122 4.41 -11.07 -4.27
CA VAL A 122 4.62 -9.64 -4.06
C VAL A 122 3.70 -9.19 -2.94
N TYR A 123 4.25 -8.49 -1.95
CA TYR A 123 3.48 -7.85 -0.90
C TYR A 123 3.85 -6.37 -0.84
N PHE A 124 2.85 -5.51 -1.01
CA PHE A 124 2.96 -4.07 -0.87
C PHE A 124 2.12 -3.59 0.31
N SER A 125 2.70 -2.74 1.15
CA SER A 125 1.99 -2.00 2.21
C SER A 125 2.35 -0.52 2.14
N GLY A 126 1.34 0.34 2.04
CA GLY A 126 1.53 1.79 1.91
C GLY A 126 0.23 2.56 1.72
N HIS A 127 0.36 3.83 1.34
CA HIS A 127 -0.79 4.66 0.97
C HIS A 127 -1.20 4.41 -0.48
N GLY A 128 -2.49 4.57 -0.74
CA GLY A 128 -3.08 4.48 -2.07
C GLY A 128 -4.12 5.56 -2.30
N ALA A 129 -4.51 5.68 -3.56
CA ALA A 129 -5.65 6.43 -4.04
C ALA A 129 -6.14 5.74 -5.33
N PRO A 130 -7.28 6.13 -5.93
CA PRO A 130 -7.72 5.52 -7.17
C PRO A 130 -6.60 5.49 -8.24
N GLY A 131 -6.29 4.31 -8.78
CA GLY A 131 -5.32 4.09 -9.84
C GLY A 131 -3.84 4.28 -9.46
N ILE A 132 -3.51 4.56 -8.20
CA ILE A 132 -2.13 4.78 -7.74
C ILE A 132 -1.83 4.16 -6.37
N VAL A 133 -0.55 3.82 -6.15
CA VAL A 133 0.01 3.63 -4.81
C VAL A 133 1.26 4.47 -4.61
N ALA A 134 1.47 4.98 -3.39
CA ALA A 134 2.58 5.88 -3.08
C ALA A 134 3.90 5.13 -2.82
N PHE A 135 4.99 5.70 -3.33
CA PHE A 135 6.36 5.22 -3.17
C PHE A 135 7.27 6.40 -2.83
N GLY A 136 7.65 6.56 -1.55
CA GLY A 136 8.47 7.69 -1.11
C GLY A 136 7.81 9.01 -1.48
N HIS A 137 8.38 9.74 -2.43
CA HIS A 137 7.81 10.99 -2.97
C HIS A 137 7.26 10.86 -4.39
N LYS A 138 6.90 9.65 -4.84
CA LYS A 138 6.41 9.36 -6.19
C LYS A 138 5.20 8.44 -6.15
N PHE A 139 4.52 8.27 -7.29
CA PHE A 139 3.38 7.37 -7.43
C PHE A 139 3.67 6.26 -8.42
N LEU A 140 3.35 5.03 -8.04
CA LEU A 140 3.22 3.93 -8.99
C LEU A 140 1.80 3.97 -9.53
N HIS A 141 1.66 4.32 -10.80
CA HIS A 141 0.38 4.29 -11.50
C HIS A 141 0.05 2.88 -11.97
N VAL A 142 -1.24 2.55 -11.96
CA VAL A 142 -1.76 1.26 -12.41
C VAL A 142 -1.30 0.90 -13.84
N VAL A 143 -1.24 1.88 -14.75
CA VAL A 143 -0.78 1.65 -16.13
C VAL A 143 0.66 1.12 -16.19
N ASP A 144 1.54 1.60 -15.31
CA ASP A 144 2.95 1.20 -15.28
C ASP A 144 3.11 -0.19 -14.64
N LEU A 145 2.35 -0.46 -13.57
CA LEU A 145 2.31 -1.79 -12.94
C LEU A 145 1.79 -2.83 -13.93
N MET A 146 0.70 -2.56 -14.63
CA MET A 146 0.11 -3.47 -15.61
C MET A 146 1.05 -3.72 -16.79
N LYS A 147 1.74 -2.69 -17.26
CA LYS A 147 2.77 -2.85 -18.29
C LYS A 147 3.89 -3.78 -17.85
N ALA A 148 4.36 -3.65 -16.61
CA ALA A 148 5.39 -4.53 -16.06
C ALA A 148 4.90 -5.98 -15.90
N LEU A 149 3.69 -6.19 -15.35
CA LEU A 149 3.12 -7.54 -15.18
C LEU A 149 2.89 -8.23 -16.53
N LYS A 150 2.37 -7.50 -17.54
CA LYS A 150 2.22 -8.00 -18.91
C LYS A 150 3.59 -8.35 -19.53
N ASN A 151 4.61 -7.53 -19.31
CA ASN A 151 5.97 -7.83 -19.75
C ASN A 151 6.50 -9.12 -19.12
N MET A 152 6.41 -9.26 -17.80
CA MET A 152 6.85 -10.46 -17.10
C MET A 152 6.13 -11.72 -17.55
N HIS A 153 4.82 -11.63 -17.78
CA HIS A 153 4.03 -12.74 -18.30
C HIS A 153 4.49 -13.17 -19.70
N THR A 154 4.61 -12.21 -20.63
CA THR A 154 5.02 -12.48 -22.02
C THR A 154 6.46 -12.97 -22.14
N THR A 155 7.34 -12.53 -21.25
CA THR A 155 8.74 -12.97 -21.16
C THR A 155 8.94 -14.19 -20.25
N LYS A 156 7.84 -14.81 -19.79
CA LYS A 156 7.82 -16.05 -18.99
C LYS A 156 8.70 -15.97 -17.73
N ARG A 157 8.61 -14.87 -16.99
CA ARG A 157 9.36 -14.63 -15.74
C ARG A 157 8.75 -15.32 -14.52
N PHE A 158 7.60 -15.97 -14.63
CA PHE A 158 6.98 -16.74 -13.56
C PHE A 158 6.01 -17.80 -14.11
N ALA A 159 5.74 -18.82 -13.30
CA ALA A 159 4.65 -19.77 -13.50
C ALA A 159 3.33 -19.18 -12.97
N LYS A 160 3.33 -18.67 -11.73
CA LYS A 160 2.21 -17.97 -11.09
C LYS A 160 2.73 -16.80 -10.24
N LEU A 161 2.02 -15.68 -10.26
CA LEU A 161 2.31 -14.51 -9.43
C LEU A 161 1.13 -14.21 -8.51
N LEU A 162 1.39 -14.11 -7.21
CA LEU A 162 0.42 -13.67 -6.21
C LEU A 162 0.82 -12.29 -5.71
N PHE A 163 -0.10 -11.33 -5.76
CA PHE A 163 0.13 -9.95 -5.34
C PHE A 163 -0.83 -9.59 -4.21
N TYR A 164 -0.32 -9.36 -3.00
CA TYR A 164 -1.10 -8.79 -1.89
C TYR A 164 -0.82 -7.30 -1.78
N MET A 165 -1.86 -6.47 -1.72
CA MET A 165 -1.75 -5.02 -1.68
C MET A 165 -2.57 -4.42 -0.55
N GLU A 166 -1.87 -3.95 0.47
CA GLU A 166 -2.39 -3.09 1.54
C GLU A 166 -2.26 -1.62 1.13
N ALA A 167 -3.37 -1.02 0.73
CA ALA A 167 -3.52 0.41 0.47
C ALA A 167 -5.00 0.80 0.35
N CYS A 168 -5.31 2.08 0.59
CA CYS A 168 -6.59 2.67 0.20
C CYS A 168 -6.82 2.51 -1.31
N GLU A 169 -8.07 2.25 -1.69
CA GLU A 169 -8.50 2.06 -3.07
C GLU A 169 -7.69 1.01 -3.85
N SER A 170 -7.04 0.07 -3.17
CA SER A 170 -6.13 -0.92 -3.77
C SER A 170 -6.82 -1.78 -4.84
N GLY A 171 -8.14 -1.97 -4.78
CA GLY A 171 -8.92 -2.62 -5.84
C GLY A 171 -8.75 -1.95 -7.21
N SER A 172 -8.62 -0.62 -7.24
CA SER A 172 -8.46 0.17 -8.47
C SER A 172 -7.13 -0.10 -9.20
N MET A 173 -6.16 -0.73 -8.53
CA MET A 173 -4.89 -1.14 -9.14
C MET A 173 -5.02 -2.41 -9.99
N PHE A 174 -6.15 -3.11 -9.93
CA PHE A 174 -6.35 -4.40 -10.62
C PHE A 174 -7.70 -4.55 -11.31
N GLU A 175 -8.73 -3.82 -10.85
CA GLU A 175 -10.08 -3.81 -11.43
C GLU A 175 -10.02 -3.49 -12.92
N ASN A 176 -10.62 -4.36 -13.74
CA ASN A 176 -10.62 -4.28 -15.21
C ASN A 176 -9.23 -4.28 -15.88
N GLN A 177 -8.14 -4.51 -15.13
CA GLN A 177 -6.77 -4.49 -15.64
C GLN A 177 -6.15 -5.88 -15.78
N LEU A 178 -6.40 -6.77 -14.82
CA LEU A 178 -5.94 -8.15 -14.86
C LEU A 178 -6.95 -9.06 -15.57
N THR A 179 -6.45 -9.90 -16.48
CA THR A 179 -7.26 -10.94 -17.14
C THR A 179 -6.95 -12.32 -16.53
N PRO A 180 -7.92 -13.27 -16.53
CA PRO A 180 -7.72 -14.61 -15.95
C PRO A 180 -6.54 -15.40 -16.56
N ASN A 181 -6.12 -15.08 -17.79
CA ASN A 181 -5.06 -15.83 -18.49
C ASN A 181 -3.65 -15.29 -18.24
N MET A 182 -3.47 -14.27 -17.38
CA MET A 182 -2.15 -13.69 -17.09
C MET A 182 -1.35 -14.44 -16.05
N ASN A 183 -1.90 -15.49 -15.42
CA ASN A 183 -1.26 -16.22 -14.32
C ASN A 183 -0.91 -15.33 -13.11
N VAL A 184 -1.65 -14.23 -12.94
CA VAL A 184 -1.51 -13.28 -11.83
C VAL A 184 -2.81 -13.25 -11.04
N LEU A 185 -2.73 -13.34 -9.72
CA LEU A 185 -3.84 -13.08 -8.80
C LEU A 185 -3.48 -11.89 -7.90
N GLY A 186 -4.25 -10.82 -7.99
CA GLY A 186 -4.20 -9.70 -7.05
C GLY A 186 -5.20 -9.91 -5.92
N VAL A 187 -4.79 -9.64 -4.68
CA VAL A 187 -5.64 -9.59 -3.49
C VAL A 187 -5.44 -8.25 -2.81
N THR A 188 -6.52 -7.53 -2.54
CA THR A 188 -6.46 -6.13 -2.10
C THR A 188 -7.14 -5.94 -0.75
N ALA A 189 -6.62 -5.01 0.05
CA ALA A 189 -7.21 -4.66 1.35
C ALA A 189 -8.58 -4.00 1.24
N ALA A 190 -8.82 -3.30 0.14
CA ALA A 190 -10.01 -2.51 -0.13
C ALA A 190 -10.46 -2.70 -1.59
N ASN A 191 -11.73 -2.38 -1.87
CA ASN A 191 -12.23 -2.22 -3.23
C ASN A 191 -11.65 -0.95 -3.90
N ALA A 192 -12.18 -0.56 -5.07
CA ALA A 192 -11.65 0.57 -5.84
C ALA A 192 -11.99 1.96 -5.28
N THR A 193 -12.88 2.06 -4.28
CA THR A 193 -13.46 3.35 -3.86
C THR A 193 -13.43 3.61 -2.35
N GLU A 194 -12.97 2.65 -1.56
CA GLU A 194 -12.89 2.77 -0.11
C GLU A 194 -11.44 2.77 0.39
N SER A 195 -11.28 3.26 1.62
CA SER A 195 -10.01 3.32 2.30
C SER A 195 -9.65 1.98 2.93
N SER A 196 -8.36 1.72 3.13
CA SER A 196 -7.92 0.66 4.05
C SER A 196 -7.68 1.23 5.44
N TYR A 197 -7.51 0.33 6.42
CA TYR A 197 -7.57 0.69 7.84
C TYR A 197 -6.27 0.32 8.56
N ALA A 198 -5.73 1.26 9.34
CA ALA A 198 -4.69 1.03 10.32
C ALA A 198 -5.28 0.36 11.58
N CYS A 199 -4.45 -0.32 12.36
CA CYS A 199 -4.83 -0.95 13.62
C CYS A 199 -3.71 -0.91 14.66
N TYR A 200 -4.05 -1.25 15.91
CA TYR A 200 -3.13 -1.40 17.02
C TYR A 200 -2.40 -0.10 17.38
N TYR A 201 -3.13 0.90 17.84
CA TYR A 201 -2.55 2.10 18.41
C TYR A 201 -1.72 1.76 19.66
N ASP A 202 -0.43 2.02 19.62
CA ASP A 202 0.50 1.76 20.72
C ASP A 202 0.79 3.06 21.48
N LYS A 203 0.26 3.18 22.70
CA LYS A 203 0.42 4.38 23.54
C LYS A 203 1.88 4.75 23.81
N MET A 204 2.78 3.76 23.88
CA MET A 204 4.20 4.00 24.14
C MET A 204 4.92 4.59 22.92
N ARG A 205 4.59 4.12 21.71
CA ARG A 205 5.15 4.61 20.44
C ARG A 205 4.36 5.78 19.84
N GLN A 206 3.15 6.03 20.32
CA GLN A 206 2.24 7.09 19.86
C GLN A 206 1.98 6.98 18.34
N THR A 207 1.77 5.76 17.85
CA THR A 207 1.53 5.44 16.44
C THR A 207 0.81 4.09 16.33
N TYR A 208 0.33 3.76 15.13
CA TYR A 208 -0.31 2.47 14.82
C TYR A 208 0.75 1.44 14.41
N LEU A 209 0.63 0.20 14.91
CA LEU A 209 1.61 -0.86 14.69
C LEU A 209 1.41 -1.66 13.41
N GLY A 210 0.20 -1.67 12.85
CA GLY A 210 -0.12 -2.46 11.66
C GLY A 210 -1.33 -1.91 10.90
N ASN A 211 -1.75 -2.66 9.88
CA ASN A 211 -2.98 -2.43 9.12
C ASN A 211 -3.89 -3.66 9.20
N VAL A 212 -5.20 -3.47 9.13
CA VAL A 212 -6.20 -4.51 9.41
C VAL A 212 -6.10 -5.70 8.45
N PHE A 213 -6.11 -5.45 7.13
CA PHE A 213 -5.96 -6.52 6.13
C PHE A 213 -4.61 -7.23 6.31
N SER A 214 -3.56 -6.44 6.48
CA SER A 214 -2.19 -6.92 6.69
C SER A 214 -2.06 -7.84 7.89
N GLY A 215 -2.50 -7.37 9.06
CA GLY A 215 -2.54 -8.15 10.29
C GLY A 215 -3.32 -9.44 10.08
N ASN A 216 -4.53 -9.36 9.52
CA ASN A 216 -5.39 -10.53 9.32
C ASN A 216 -4.73 -11.64 8.46
N TRP A 217 -4.05 -11.32 7.36
CA TRP A 217 -3.42 -12.36 6.53
C TRP A 217 -2.11 -12.88 7.14
N MET A 218 -1.32 -12.00 7.77
CA MET A 218 -0.04 -12.36 8.37
C MET A 218 -0.24 -13.26 9.60
N GLU A 219 -1.13 -12.85 10.49
CA GLU A 219 -1.50 -13.59 11.70
C GLU A 219 -2.15 -14.94 11.40
N ASN A 220 -2.90 -15.01 10.30
CA ASN A 220 -3.40 -16.29 9.80
C ASN A 220 -2.22 -17.15 9.34
N SER A 221 -1.26 -16.59 8.60
CA SER A 221 -0.11 -17.32 8.09
C SER A 221 0.90 -17.74 9.17
N ASP A 222 0.93 -17.05 10.32
CA ASP A 222 1.70 -17.45 11.50
C ASP A 222 1.16 -18.73 12.14
N GLN A 223 -0.16 -18.93 12.11
CA GLN A 223 -0.84 -20.02 12.83
C GLN A 223 -1.23 -21.19 11.92
N ALA A 224 -1.59 -20.91 10.67
CA ALA A 224 -2.13 -21.91 9.77
C ALA A 224 -1.05 -22.86 9.23
N ASN A 225 -1.44 -24.10 8.91
CA ASN A 225 -0.59 -24.97 8.13
C ASN A 225 -0.66 -24.58 6.64
N LEU A 226 0.34 -23.80 6.18
CA LEU A 226 0.38 -23.28 4.81
C LEU A 226 0.47 -24.37 3.73
N ASN A 227 0.84 -25.61 4.09
CA ASN A 227 0.85 -26.74 3.16
C ASN A 227 -0.56 -27.33 2.91
N VAL A 228 -1.56 -26.87 3.68
CA VAL A 228 -2.96 -27.32 3.59
C VAL A 228 -3.88 -26.18 3.20
N GLU A 229 -3.72 -25.01 3.82
CA GLU A 229 -4.53 -23.83 3.51
C GLU A 229 -4.32 -23.41 2.05
N THR A 230 -5.42 -23.19 1.32
CA THR A 230 -5.39 -22.69 -0.06
C THR A 230 -5.41 -21.17 -0.10
N ILE A 231 -4.95 -20.58 -1.20
CA ILE A 231 -5.03 -19.12 -1.41
C ILE A 231 -6.48 -18.64 -1.32
N GLY A 232 -7.42 -19.37 -1.92
CA GLY A 232 -8.85 -19.05 -1.81
C GLY A 232 -9.37 -19.17 -0.37
N GLY A 233 -8.90 -20.17 0.38
CA GLY A 233 -9.23 -20.34 1.79
C GLY A 233 -8.72 -19.19 2.67
N GLN A 234 -7.46 -18.81 2.49
CA GLN A 234 -6.87 -17.66 3.18
C GLN A 234 -7.62 -16.37 2.85
N TYR A 235 -7.93 -16.14 1.57
CA TYR A 235 -8.72 -14.98 1.15
C TYR A 235 -10.07 -14.93 1.87
N GLU A 236 -10.82 -16.04 1.93
CA GLU A 236 -12.12 -16.08 2.61
C GLU A 236 -12.01 -15.79 4.11
N ILE A 237 -10.94 -16.27 4.77
CA ILE A 237 -10.66 -15.95 6.17
C ILE A 237 -10.40 -14.46 6.34
N VAL A 238 -9.49 -13.91 5.53
CA VAL A 238 -9.08 -12.50 5.61
C VAL A 238 -10.23 -11.56 5.25
N ARG A 239 -11.03 -11.90 4.23
CA ARG A 239 -12.25 -11.15 3.85
C ARG A 239 -13.26 -11.10 4.98
N LYS A 240 -13.49 -12.21 5.69
CA LYS A 240 -14.42 -12.24 6.83
C LYS A 240 -13.89 -11.50 8.06
N ARG A 241 -12.57 -11.52 8.26
CA ARG A 241 -11.92 -10.87 9.41
C ARG A 241 -11.70 -9.36 9.22
N THR A 242 -11.63 -8.87 7.99
CA THR A 242 -11.47 -7.44 7.68
C THR A 242 -12.86 -6.81 7.55
N LYS A 243 -13.29 -6.05 8.56
CA LYS A 243 -14.71 -5.64 8.69
C LYS A 243 -15.02 -4.29 8.04
N ASP A 244 -14.07 -3.37 8.05
CA ASP A 244 -14.29 -1.97 7.65
C ASP A 244 -13.94 -1.67 6.19
N SER A 245 -13.45 -2.68 5.46
CA SER A 245 -13.22 -2.63 4.01
C SER A 245 -13.51 -3.99 3.35
N HIS A 246 -13.70 -3.98 2.05
CA HIS A 246 -13.99 -5.14 1.21
C HIS A 246 -12.70 -5.68 0.58
N VAL A 247 -12.18 -6.76 1.18
CA VAL A 247 -11.07 -7.51 0.58
C VAL A 247 -11.53 -8.11 -0.75
N CYS A 248 -10.79 -7.86 -1.82
CA CYS A 248 -11.15 -8.27 -3.19
C CYS A 248 -10.07 -9.16 -3.83
N GLN A 249 -10.45 -9.91 -4.87
CA GLN A 249 -9.54 -10.68 -5.72
C GLN A 249 -9.72 -10.34 -7.20
N PHE A 250 -8.62 -10.32 -7.96
CA PHE A 250 -8.61 -9.98 -9.38
C PHE A 250 -7.65 -10.88 -10.17
N GLY A 251 -7.97 -11.21 -11.41
CA GLY A 251 -7.11 -12.02 -12.29
C GLY A 251 -7.40 -13.52 -12.24
N ASP A 252 -6.35 -14.35 -12.20
CA ASP A 252 -6.41 -15.81 -12.32
C ASP A 252 -6.85 -16.52 -11.03
N MET A 253 -8.09 -16.26 -10.62
CA MET A 253 -8.70 -16.91 -9.45
C MET A 253 -8.78 -18.43 -9.62
N VAL A 254 -9.14 -18.91 -10.82
CA VAL A 254 -9.32 -20.35 -11.09
C VAL A 254 -8.00 -21.11 -10.98
N GLY A 255 -6.91 -20.54 -11.50
CA GLY A 255 -5.59 -21.17 -11.49
C GLY A 255 -4.83 -21.01 -10.18
N ILE A 256 -5.10 -19.97 -9.39
CA ILE A 256 -4.30 -19.66 -8.19
C ILE A 256 -5.05 -19.95 -6.88
N ASN A 257 -6.36 -19.72 -6.76
CA ASN A 257 -7.09 -19.98 -5.51
C ASN A 257 -6.98 -21.42 -5.01
N PRO A 258 -6.98 -22.48 -5.85
CA PRO A 258 -6.81 -23.85 -5.40
C PRO A 258 -5.39 -24.20 -4.92
N MET A 259 -4.39 -23.35 -5.20
CA MET A 259 -3.01 -23.59 -4.77
C MET A 259 -2.89 -23.38 -3.26
N VAL A 260 -2.06 -24.19 -2.61
CA VAL A 260 -1.75 -24.00 -1.18
C VAL A 260 -0.87 -22.77 -0.95
N VAL A 261 -1.06 -22.06 0.16
CA VAL A 261 -0.32 -20.84 0.51
C VAL A 261 1.20 -21.07 0.50
N ALA A 262 1.64 -22.27 0.89
CA ALA A 262 3.03 -22.68 0.86
C ALA A 262 3.68 -22.64 -0.54
N LYS A 263 2.88 -22.60 -1.62
CA LYS A 263 3.39 -22.38 -2.99
C LYS A 263 4.01 -21.00 -3.18
N PHE A 264 3.66 -20.03 -2.33
CA PHE A 264 4.11 -18.65 -2.38
C PHE A 264 4.91 -18.24 -1.14
N GLN A 265 4.44 -18.61 0.06
CA GLN A 265 5.03 -18.15 1.33
C GLN A 265 6.05 -19.11 1.96
N GLY A 266 6.13 -20.37 1.51
CA GLY A 266 7.12 -21.34 1.97
C GLY A 266 6.52 -22.62 2.54
N THR A 267 7.29 -23.70 2.60
CA THR A 267 6.79 -25.06 2.93
C THR A 267 7.20 -25.56 4.30
N LYS A 268 8.18 -24.93 4.97
CA LYS A 268 8.57 -25.32 6.33
C LYS A 268 7.39 -25.04 7.26
N ILE A 269 7.02 -26.01 8.09
CA ILE A 269 5.99 -25.80 9.12
C ILE A 269 6.58 -24.86 10.16
N SER A 270 5.88 -23.76 10.46
CA SER A 270 6.27 -22.85 11.53
C SER A 270 6.32 -23.61 12.86
N GLU A 271 7.44 -23.49 13.58
CA GLU A 271 7.60 -24.02 14.94
C GLU A 271 7.01 -23.06 16.00
N GLN A 272 6.46 -21.91 15.56
CA GLN A 272 5.84 -20.96 16.48
C GLN A 272 4.55 -21.57 17.04
N GLY A 273 4.47 -21.64 18.38
CA GLY A 273 3.27 -22.12 19.06
C GLY A 273 2.07 -21.20 18.82
N VAL A 274 0.87 -21.74 19.02
CA VAL A 274 -0.39 -20.97 18.95
C VAL A 274 -0.34 -19.82 19.95
N ARG A 275 -0.47 -18.58 19.46
CA ARG A 275 -0.50 -17.37 20.29
C ARG A 275 -1.89 -16.75 20.25
N ARG A 276 -2.29 -16.13 21.36
CA ARG A 276 -3.47 -15.26 21.35
C ARG A 276 -3.13 -14.03 20.52
N ILE A 277 -3.86 -13.85 19.43
CA ILE A 277 -3.69 -12.73 18.52
C ILE A 277 -4.75 -11.67 18.88
N PRO A 278 -4.33 -10.43 19.17
CA PRO A 278 -5.26 -9.31 19.33
C PRO A 278 -6.11 -9.13 18.07
N ASP A 279 -7.40 -8.77 18.16
CA ASP A 279 -8.22 -8.53 16.97
C ASP A 279 -7.81 -7.18 16.32
N PRO A 280 -7.33 -7.16 15.05
CA PRO A 280 -6.97 -5.91 14.36
C PRO A 280 -8.12 -4.90 14.23
N ASN A 281 -9.38 -5.33 14.37
CA ASN A 281 -10.53 -4.45 14.17
C ASN A 281 -10.90 -3.60 15.41
N VAL A 282 -10.22 -3.78 16.56
CA VAL A 282 -10.63 -3.16 17.84
C VAL A 282 -10.49 -1.63 17.82
N ASP A 283 -9.43 -1.13 17.23
CA ASP A 283 -9.08 0.28 17.15
C ASP A 283 -8.78 0.71 15.71
N ALA A 284 -9.52 0.10 14.76
CA ALA A 284 -9.35 0.35 13.34
C ALA A 284 -9.65 1.81 12.98
N VAL A 285 -8.73 2.43 12.24
CA VAL A 285 -8.85 3.82 11.78
C VAL A 285 -8.53 3.90 10.30
N ARG A 286 -9.31 4.67 9.54
CA ARG A 286 -9.06 4.92 8.12
C ARG A 286 -7.66 5.48 7.92
N SER A 287 -6.92 4.98 6.92
CA SER A 287 -5.51 5.36 6.72
C SER A 287 -5.30 6.87 6.59
N GLU A 288 -6.24 7.60 5.97
CA GLU A 288 -6.21 9.06 5.81
C GLU A 288 -6.46 9.83 7.12
N ASP A 289 -7.05 9.19 8.12
CA ASP A 289 -7.36 9.80 9.43
C ASP A 289 -6.34 9.47 10.51
N VAL A 290 -5.39 8.57 10.25
CA VAL A 290 -4.36 8.14 11.21
C VAL A 290 -3.64 9.32 11.86
N GLU A 291 -3.21 10.31 11.09
CA GLU A 291 -2.49 11.48 11.64
C GLU A 291 -3.36 12.30 12.59
N PHE A 292 -4.62 12.51 12.22
CA PHE A 292 -5.58 13.26 13.01
C PHE A 292 -5.96 12.51 14.30
N GLU A 293 -6.15 11.19 14.22
CA GLU A 293 -6.44 10.35 15.39
C GLU A 293 -5.25 10.24 16.35
N ILE A 294 -4.01 10.16 15.84
CA ILE A 294 -2.80 10.23 16.68
C ILE A 294 -2.81 11.54 17.48
N MET A 295 -3.08 12.69 16.84
CA MET A 295 -3.17 13.98 17.54
C MET A 295 -4.27 13.97 18.60
N GLY A 296 -5.42 13.37 18.30
CA GLY A 296 -6.51 13.20 19.26
C GLY A 296 -6.12 12.37 20.48
N HIS A 297 -5.44 11.23 20.28
CA HIS A 297 -4.93 10.40 21.36
C HIS A 297 -3.86 11.12 22.20
N LEU A 298 -2.96 11.87 21.56
CA LEU A 298 -1.96 12.68 22.24
C LEU A 298 -2.61 13.74 23.11
N LEU A 299 -3.55 14.52 22.56
CA LEU A 299 -4.27 15.56 23.30
C LEU A 299 -5.04 14.98 24.51
N ALA A 300 -5.67 13.82 24.35
CA ALA A 300 -6.43 13.17 25.41
C ALA A 300 -5.56 12.62 26.55
N SER A 301 -4.32 12.20 26.25
CA SER A 301 -3.43 11.53 27.21
C SER A 301 -2.31 12.42 27.76
N ALA A 302 -2.08 13.58 27.15
CA ALA A 302 -0.99 14.48 27.51
C ALA A 302 -1.17 15.19 28.87
N PRO A 303 -0.06 15.46 29.59
CA PRO A 303 -0.06 16.40 30.70
C PRO A 303 -0.57 17.79 30.28
N GLN A 304 -1.10 18.56 31.23
CA GLN A 304 -1.69 19.88 30.94
C GLN A 304 -0.71 20.83 30.23
N THR A 305 0.59 20.73 30.50
CA THR A 305 1.66 21.52 29.87
C THR A 305 1.80 21.29 28.37
N ASP A 306 1.44 20.10 27.88
CA ASP A 306 1.63 19.71 26.48
C ASP A 306 0.31 19.77 25.68
N LYS A 307 -0.84 19.91 26.36
CA LYS A 307 -2.16 19.95 25.71
C LYS A 307 -2.30 21.11 24.73
N GLU A 308 -1.77 22.29 25.06
CA GLU A 308 -1.82 23.44 24.16
C GLU A 308 -1.11 23.13 22.83
N LYS A 309 0.10 22.56 22.90
CA LYS A 309 0.86 22.11 21.72
C LYS A 309 0.04 21.15 20.85
N TYR A 310 -0.55 20.11 21.44
CA TYR A 310 -1.33 19.13 20.67
C TYR A 310 -2.66 19.70 20.14
N SER A 311 -3.28 20.65 20.85
CA SER A 311 -4.45 21.39 20.36
C SER A 311 -4.09 22.19 19.11
N THR A 312 -2.99 22.95 19.15
CA THR A 312 -2.51 23.72 17.99
C THR A 312 -2.20 22.81 16.80
N GLN A 313 -1.51 21.69 17.01
CA GLN A 313 -1.23 20.73 15.92
C GLN A 313 -2.51 20.18 15.27
N ARG A 314 -3.54 19.91 16.08
CA ARG A 314 -4.84 19.44 15.59
C ARG A 314 -5.57 20.52 14.80
N GLU A 315 -5.58 21.76 15.28
CA GLU A 315 -6.17 22.91 14.58
C GLU A 315 -5.47 23.19 13.23
N GLU A 316 -4.14 23.04 13.18
CA GLU A 316 -3.35 23.15 11.95
C GLU A 316 -3.74 22.06 10.93
N GLU A 317 -3.92 20.82 11.38
CA GLU A 317 -4.40 19.72 10.54
C GLU A 317 -5.83 19.97 10.02
N GLU A 318 -6.74 20.47 10.86
CA GLU A 318 -8.10 20.86 10.41
C GLU A 318 -8.06 21.97 9.36
N LYS A 319 -7.20 22.98 9.54
CA LYS A 319 -7.01 24.06 8.57
C LYS A 319 -6.42 23.53 7.26
N LYS A 320 -5.51 22.56 7.34
CA LYS A 320 -4.92 21.90 6.17
C LYS A 320 -5.98 21.11 5.38
N ARG A 321 -6.84 20.34 6.06
CA ARG A 321 -7.98 19.64 5.43
C ARG A 321 -8.92 20.61 4.70
N LYS A 322 -9.30 21.72 5.35
CA LYS A 322 -10.12 22.78 4.70
C LYS A 322 -9.44 23.41 3.48
N THR A 323 -8.12 23.56 3.52
CA THR A 323 -7.34 24.08 2.38
C THR A 323 -7.37 23.11 1.21
N VAL A 324 -7.19 21.81 1.47
CA VAL A 324 -7.35 20.75 0.46
C VAL A 324 -8.76 20.80 -0.15
N ASP A 325 -9.81 20.78 0.67
CA ASP A 325 -11.20 20.78 0.19
C ASP A 325 -11.50 22.00 -0.69
N SER A 326 -11.07 23.18 -0.23
CA SER A 326 -11.26 24.42 -0.97
C SER A 326 -10.53 24.42 -2.32
N LEU A 327 -9.31 23.90 -2.38
CA LEU A 327 -8.53 23.87 -3.62
C LEU A 327 -9.11 22.86 -4.62
N ILE A 328 -9.44 21.65 -4.17
CA ILE A 328 -10.08 20.64 -5.04
C ILE A 328 -11.42 21.18 -5.56
N ARG A 329 -12.24 21.80 -4.70
CA ARG A 329 -13.50 22.44 -5.12
C ARG A 329 -13.28 23.55 -6.15
N LYS A 330 -12.24 24.39 -5.99
CA LYS A 330 -11.85 25.44 -6.96
C LYS A 330 -11.48 24.81 -8.30
N ILE A 331 -10.67 23.74 -8.32
CA ILE A 331 -10.25 23.06 -9.54
C ILE A 331 -11.45 22.46 -10.27
N VAL A 332 -12.31 21.71 -9.57
CA VAL A 332 -13.51 21.10 -10.16
C VAL A 332 -14.44 22.17 -10.74
N SER A 333 -14.63 23.29 -10.03
CA SER A 333 -15.41 24.43 -10.51
C SER A 333 -14.88 24.97 -11.84
N ILE A 334 -13.57 25.20 -11.95
CA ILE A 334 -12.93 25.71 -13.16
C ILE A 334 -13.01 24.70 -14.31
N ALA A 335 -12.77 23.42 -14.03
CA ALA A 335 -12.76 22.36 -15.04
C ALA A 335 -14.14 22.11 -15.67
N THR A 336 -15.20 22.31 -14.91
CA THR A 336 -16.59 22.01 -15.34
C THR A 336 -17.39 23.26 -15.68
N ASN A 337 -16.90 24.45 -15.32
CA ASN A 337 -17.65 25.71 -15.36
C ASN A 337 -18.98 25.62 -14.57
N HIS A 338 -19.02 24.79 -13.52
CA HIS A 338 -20.18 24.60 -12.65
C HIS A 338 -20.03 25.36 -11.33
N ASN A 339 -21.13 25.53 -10.58
CA ASN A 339 -21.12 26.12 -9.25
C ASN A 339 -22.08 25.39 -8.28
N GLY A 340 -22.01 25.76 -7.00
CA GLY A 340 -22.97 25.30 -5.99
C GLY A 340 -23.02 23.77 -5.83
N GLU A 341 -24.22 23.21 -5.95
CA GLU A 341 -24.51 21.78 -5.80
C GLU A 341 -23.99 20.92 -6.96
N GLN A 342 -23.83 21.49 -8.16
CA GLN A 342 -23.35 20.77 -9.33
C GLN A 342 -21.92 20.24 -9.14
N ILE A 343 -21.09 20.98 -8.40
CA ILE A 343 -19.73 20.55 -8.03
C ILE A 343 -19.78 19.40 -7.02
N GLN A 344 -20.78 19.35 -6.14
CA GLN A 344 -20.84 18.35 -5.07
C GLN A 344 -20.90 16.93 -5.64
N ARG A 345 -21.57 16.73 -6.78
CA ARG A 345 -21.61 15.45 -7.48
C ARG A 345 -20.20 14.95 -7.83
N PHE A 346 -19.30 15.82 -8.29
CA PHE A 346 -17.92 15.44 -8.59
C PHE A 346 -17.11 15.12 -7.33
N LEU A 347 -17.41 15.78 -6.21
CA LEU A 347 -16.71 15.61 -4.93
C LEU A 347 -17.21 14.42 -4.09
N THR A 348 -18.32 13.79 -4.44
CA THR A 348 -18.91 12.70 -3.63
C THR A 348 -19.17 11.43 -4.40
N THR A 349 -19.38 11.51 -5.71
CA THR A 349 -19.65 10.32 -6.51
C THR A 349 -18.36 9.53 -6.67
N GLN A 350 -18.38 8.28 -6.24
CA GLN A 350 -17.31 7.34 -6.48
C GLN A 350 -17.62 6.55 -7.75
N THR A 351 -16.67 6.54 -8.70
CA THR A 351 -16.79 5.83 -9.98
C THR A 351 -15.51 5.05 -10.25
N THR A 352 -15.61 3.97 -11.03
CA THR A 352 -14.44 3.22 -11.49
C THR A 352 -13.64 4.06 -12.48
N LEU A 353 -12.32 4.05 -12.34
CA LEU A 353 -11.41 4.70 -13.28
C LEU A 353 -11.45 4.00 -14.64
N SER A 354 -11.79 4.72 -15.72
CA SER A 354 -11.70 4.22 -17.10
C SER A 354 -10.60 4.93 -17.91
N GLU A 355 -10.42 6.23 -17.71
CA GLU A 355 -9.46 7.07 -18.45
C GLU A 355 -8.06 7.09 -17.79
N HIS A 356 -7.40 5.93 -17.75
CA HIS A 356 -6.18 5.71 -16.96
C HIS A 356 -4.98 6.58 -17.36
N GLU A 357 -4.73 6.77 -18.67
CA GLU A 357 -3.59 7.57 -19.15
C GLU A 357 -3.81 9.06 -18.90
N ALA A 358 -5.02 9.57 -19.15
CA ALA A 358 -5.38 10.95 -18.85
C ALA A 358 -5.29 11.22 -17.35
N TYR A 359 -5.83 10.32 -16.53
CA TYR A 359 -5.80 10.42 -15.08
C TYR A 359 -4.37 10.44 -14.52
N LYS A 360 -3.48 9.61 -15.06
CA LYS A 360 -2.05 9.63 -14.69
C LYS A 360 -1.44 11.02 -14.90
N VAL A 361 -1.66 11.63 -16.06
CA VAL A 361 -1.15 12.98 -16.37
C VAL A 361 -1.74 14.02 -15.42
N VAL A 362 -3.06 13.93 -15.16
CA VAL A 362 -3.76 14.84 -14.23
C VAL A 362 -3.18 14.76 -12.82
N VAL A 363 -2.99 13.55 -12.27
CA VAL A 363 -2.45 13.35 -10.91
C VAL A 363 -1.02 13.87 -10.79
N GLU A 364 -0.16 13.60 -11.77
CA GLU A 364 1.22 14.10 -11.77
C GLU A 364 1.23 15.63 -11.86
N HIS A 365 0.42 16.22 -12.74
CA HIS A 365 0.32 17.67 -12.88
C HIS A 365 -0.24 18.35 -11.62
N LEU A 366 -1.24 17.74 -10.97
CA LEU A 366 -1.78 18.22 -9.70
C LEU A 366 -0.71 18.22 -8.60
N ALA A 367 0.04 17.13 -8.48
CA ALA A 367 1.07 16.99 -7.46
C ALA A 367 2.24 17.99 -7.68
N ASP A 368 2.52 18.36 -8.93
CA ASP A 368 3.59 19.30 -9.26
C ASP A 368 3.16 20.77 -9.16
N LYS A 369 1.89 21.08 -9.49
CA LYS A 369 1.36 22.46 -9.48
C LYS A 369 0.75 22.89 -8.16
N CYS A 370 0.34 21.95 -7.32
CA CYS A 370 -0.29 22.21 -6.03
C CYS A 370 0.48 21.54 -4.88
N PRO A 371 1.75 21.90 -4.64
CA PRO A 371 2.57 21.28 -3.57
C PRO A 371 1.96 21.44 -2.17
N GLU A 372 1.12 22.45 -1.95
CA GLU A 372 0.35 22.68 -0.72
C GLU A 372 -0.61 21.54 -0.37
N LEU A 373 -1.01 20.72 -1.35
CA LEU A 373 -1.80 19.52 -1.10
C LEU A 373 -0.99 18.43 -0.40
N GLY A 374 0.34 18.47 -0.42
CA GLY A 374 1.18 17.48 0.24
C GLY A 374 1.08 16.07 -0.36
N LEU A 375 0.69 15.94 -1.64
CA LEU A 375 0.49 14.64 -2.30
C LEU A 375 1.81 13.85 -2.35
N ARG A 376 2.93 14.52 -2.64
CA ARG A 376 4.29 13.91 -2.69
C ARG A 376 4.80 13.57 -1.29
N GLU A 377 4.26 14.19 -0.25
CA GLU A 377 4.53 13.91 1.17
C GLU A 377 3.61 12.80 1.72
N GLN A 378 2.81 12.18 0.86
CA GLN A 378 1.85 11.13 1.19
C GLN A 378 0.81 11.59 2.21
N TYR A 379 0.34 12.83 2.09
CA TYR A 379 -0.72 13.32 2.95
C TYR A 379 -2.05 12.62 2.62
N GLY A 380 -2.43 11.66 3.48
CA GLY A 380 -3.54 10.74 3.22
C GLY A 380 -4.87 11.43 2.91
N TYR A 381 -5.17 12.53 3.60
CA TYR A 381 -6.41 13.28 3.35
C TYR A 381 -6.47 13.86 1.93
N ALA A 382 -5.36 14.41 1.41
CA ALA A 382 -5.31 14.90 0.04
C ALA A 382 -5.34 13.78 -1.00
N LEU A 383 -4.67 12.65 -0.73
CA LEU A 383 -4.74 11.47 -1.59
C LEU A 383 -6.19 10.96 -1.71
N LYS A 384 -6.96 10.96 -0.62
CA LYS A 384 -8.37 10.56 -0.63
C LYS A 384 -9.21 11.40 -1.60
N GLN A 385 -8.89 12.69 -1.74
CA GLN A 385 -9.62 13.59 -2.64
C GLN A 385 -9.37 13.33 -4.13
N LEU A 386 -8.41 12.47 -4.48
CA LEU A 386 -8.12 12.15 -5.88
C LEU A 386 -9.26 11.42 -6.61
N HIS A 387 -10.27 10.91 -5.88
CA HIS A 387 -11.49 10.36 -6.47
C HIS A 387 -12.29 11.39 -7.28
N ALA A 388 -12.23 12.69 -6.91
CA ALA A 388 -12.91 13.74 -7.66
C ALA A 388 -12.39 13.84 -9.11
N PHE A 389 -11.09 13.59 -9.30
CA PHE A 389 -10.46 13.61 -10.61
C PHE A 389 -10.76 12.36 -11.43
N VAL A 390 -11.09 11.23 -10.80
CA VAL A 390 -11.58 10.04 -11.52
C VAL A 390 -12.88 10.38 -12.21
N HIS A 391 -13.82 10.94 -11.47
CA HIS A 391 -15.12 11.32 -11.99
C HIS A 391 -15.00 12.40 -13.08
N LEU A 392 -14.16 13.42 -12.87
CA LEU A 392 -13.88 14.41 -13.90
C LEU A 392 -13.31 13.78 -15.17
N CYS A 393 -12.33 12.87 -15.05
CA CYS A 393 -11.72 12.24 -16.21
C CYS A 393 -12.72 11.41 -17.02
N ASN A 394 -13.72 10.82 -16.36
CA ASN A 394 -14.72 9.97 -17.01
C ASN A 394 -15.85 10.76 -17.69
N GLU A 395 -16.19 11.97 -17.22
CA GLU A 395 -17.40 12.70 -17.69
C GLU A 395 -17.12 13.85 -18.66
N ILE A 396 -15.92 14.45 -18.64
CA ILE A 396 -15.66 15.66 -19.43
C ILE A 396 -14.91 15.35 -20.73
N ASP A 397 -15.21 16.10 -21.79
CA ASP A 397 -14.50 16.00 -23.06
C ASP A 397 -13.06 16.49 -22.95
N ASN A 398 -12.14 15.75 -23.58
CA ASN A 398 -10.69 16.02 -23.54
C ASN A 398 -10.17 16.24 -22.10
N PRO A 399 -10.38 15.25 -21.20
CA PRO A 399 -10.25 15.43 -19.75
C PRO A 399 -8.86 15.88 -19.33
N GLN A 400 -7.82 15.34 -19.96
CA GLN A 400 -6.44 15.68 -19.64
C GLN A 400 -6.19 17.19 -19.76
N GLN A 401 -6.49 17.78 -20.92
CA GLN A 401 -6.20 19.20 -21.18
C GLN A 401 -7.05 20.09 -20.28
N ALA A 402 -8.35 19.85 -20.23
CA ALA A 402 -9.29 20.68 -19.47
C ALA A 402 -8.96 20.70 -17.97
N ILE A 403 -8.63 19.55 -17.38
CA ILE A 403 -8.31 19.45 -15.96
C ILE A 403 -6.93 20.05 -15.68
N CYS A 404 -5.91 19.79 -16.49
CA CYS A 404 -4.58 20.38 -16.31
C CYS A 404 -4.60 21.91 -16.41
N ASP A 405 -5.41 22.48 -17.30
CA ASP A 405 -5.61 23.93 -17.40
C ASP A 405 -6.32 24.48 -16.15
N ALA A 406 -7.33 23.78 -15.65
CA ALA A 406 -8.03 24.15 -14.42
C ALA A 406 -7.11 24.11 -13.19
N ILE A 407 -6.28 23.07 -13.06
CA ILE A 407 -5.25 22.97 -12.01
C ILE A 407 -4.30 24.16 -12.10
N THR A 408 -3.78 24.46 -13.28
CA THR A 408 -2.82 25.56 -13.48
C THR A 408 -3.43 26.91 -13.08
N LYS A 409 -4.67 27.17 -13.49
CA LYS A 409 -5.42 28.37 -13.09
C LYS A 409 -5.73 28.43 -11.60
N ALA A 410 -5.99 27.28 -10.98
CA ALA A 410 -6.30 27.23 -9.56
C ALA A 410 -5.05 27.43 -8.66
N SER A 411 -3.87 27.03 -9.15
CA SER A 411 -2.57 27.18 -8.47
C SER A 411 -1.97 28.59 -8.54
N GLN A 412 -2.53 29.45 -9.40
CA GLN A 412 -2.28 30.90 -9.44
C GLN A 412 -3.22 31.62 -8.48
#